data_AF-A0A401TMQ5-F1
#
_entry.id   AF-A0A401TMQ5-F1
#
_cell.length_a   1.000
_cell.length_b   1.000
_cell.length_c   1.000
_cell.angle_alpha   90.00
_cell.angle_beta   90.00
_cell.angle_gamma   90.00
#
_symmetry.space_group_name_H-M   'P 1'
#
loop_
_entity.id
_entity.type
_entity.pdbx_description
1 polymer ?
#
loop_
_entity_poly.entity_id
_entity_poly.type
_entity_poly.pdbx_seq_one_letter_code
_entity_poly.pdbx_strand_id
1 'polypeptide(L)'
;MMRALLQAIDYLHSRNIVHRDVKTENILLDEHTNIRLSDFGFACHLGPGEKLRELCGTPGYLAPELLTCSMDETHPGYGKEVDM
;
A
#
# COMPACT_ATOMS: atom_id res chain seq x y z
N MET A 1 12.64 12.86 -3.65
CA MET A 1 12.10 11.78 -2.80
C MET A 1 10.63 11.49 -3.12
N MET A 2 9.67 12.37 -2.77
CA MET A 2 8.23 12.16 -3.03
C MET A 2 7.89 11.76 -4.49
N ARG A 3 8.45 12.45 -5.49
CA ARG A 3 8.23 12.12 -6.91
C ARG A 3 8.56 10.66 -7.24
N ALA A 4 9.72 10.18 -6.80
CA ALA A 4 10.16 8.81 -7.09
C ALA A 4 9.29 7.78 -6.34
N LEU A 5 8.80 8.12 -5.15
CA LEU A 5 7.92 7.23 -4.37
C LEU A 5 6.57 7.09 -5.08
N LEU A 6 5.98 8.20 -5.50
CA LEU A 6 4.73 8.19 -6.26
C LEU A 6 4.89 7.43 -7.59
N GLN A 7 6.04 7.53 -8.26
CA GLN A 7 6.33 6.73 -9.46
C GLN A 7 6.42 5.24 -9.17
N ALA A 8 7.00 4.84 -8.02
CA ALA A 8 7.05 3.45 -7.60
C ALA A 8 5.64 2.91 -7.28
N ILE A 9 4.82 3.68 -6.56
CA ILE A 9 3.43 3.32 -6.23
C ILE A 9 2.59 3.20 -7.52
N ASP A 10 2.65 4.19 -8.41
CA ASP A 10 1.95 4.16 -9.69
C ASP A 10 2.36 2.94 -10.55
N TYR A 11 3.65 2.60 -10.54
CA TYR A 11 4.16 1.39 -11.20
C TYR A 11 3.53 0.10 -10.63
N LEU A 12 3.41 -0.03 -9.31
CA LEU A 12 2.74 -1.17 -8.68
C LEU A 12 1.25 -1.21 -9.01
N HIS A 13 0.57 -0.07 -8.87
CA HIS A 13 -0.87 0.06 -9.12
C HIS A 13 -1.23 -0.22 -10.58
N SER A 14 -0.37 0.14 -11.54
CA SER A 14 -0.54 -0.21 -12.96
C SER A 14 -0.51 -1.72 -13.24
N ARG A 15 0.04 -2.52 -12.31
CA ARG A 15 0.09 -3.99 -12.35
C ARG A 15 -0.92 -4.64 -11.40
N ASN A 16 -1.84 -3.85 -10.86
CA ASN A 16 -2.78 -4.23 -9.82
C ASN A 16 -2.09 -4.86 -8.60
N ILE A 17 -0.94 -4.31 -8.20
CA ILE A 17 -0.27 -4.68 -6.96
C ILE A 17 -0.53 -3.56 -5.95
N VAL A 18 -0.97 -3.93 -4.75
CA VAL A 18 -1.13 -3.03 -3.60
C VAL A 18 -0.06 -3.38 -2.58
N HIS A 19 0.69 -2.40 -2.08
CA HIS A 19 1.81 -2.64 -1.16
C HIS A 19 1.34 -2.86 0.29
N ARG A 20 0.36 -2.06 0.76
CA ARG A 20 -0.27 -2.14 2.09
C ARG A 20 0.63 -1.86 3.30
N ASP A 21 1.86 -1.38 3.09
CA ASP A 21 2.79 -1.03 4.18
C ASP A 21 3.82 0.02 3.72
N VAL A 22 3.35 1.07 3.05
CA VAL A 22 4.19 2.19 2.63
C VAL A 22 4.52 3.05 3.84
N LYS A 23 5.78 3.00 4.28
CA LYS A 23 6.30 3.74 5.43
C LYS A 23 7.78 4.06 5.23
N THR A 24 8.30 5.00 6.02
CA THR A 24 9.69 5.48 5.88
C THR A 24 10.73 4.36 6.02
N GLU A 25 10.46 3.38 6.86
CA GLU A 25 11.31 2.23 7.16
C GLU A 25 11.44 1.28 5.96
N ASN A 26 10.44 1.28 5.08
CA ASN A 26 10.39 0.47 3.85
C ASN A 26 10.88 1.24 2.61
N ILE A 27 11.43 2.45 2.79
CA ILE A 27 12.02 3.26 1.72
C ILE A 27 13.54 3.27 1.92
N LEU A 28 14.22 2.40 1.17
CA LEU A 28 15.68 2.29 1.21
C LEU A 28 16.32 3.36 0.32
N LEU A 29 17.57 3.71 0.63
CA LEU A 29 18.41 4.60 -0.17
C LEU A 29 19.64 3.84 -0.66
N ASP A 30 20.00 4.02 -1.93
CA ASP A 30 21.29 3.57 -2.44
C ASP A 30 22.40 4.63 -2.23
N GLU A 31 23.63 4.30 -2.62
CA GLU A 31 24.81 5.16 -2.55
C GLU A 31 24.69 6.50 -3.30
N HIS A 32 23.71 6.61 -4.20
CA HIS A 32 23.40 7.81 -4.97
C HIS A 32 22.14 8.53 -4.45
N THR A 33 21.64 8.16 -3.27
CA THR A 33 20.42 8.71 -2.66
C THR A 33 19.13 8.47 -3.48
N ASN A 34 19.14 7.49 -4.38
CA ASN A 34 17.91 7.08 -5.05
C ASN A 34 17.11 6.20 -4.10
N ILE A 35 15.79 6.39 -4.11
CA ILE A 35 14.90 5.59 -3.28
C ILE A 35 14.63 4.23 -3.92
N ARG A 36 14.43 3.21 -3.08
CA ARG A 36 13.91 1.90 -3.46
C ARG A 36 12.84 1.48 -2.46
N LEU A 37 11.64 1.23 -2.95
CA LEU A 37 10.57 0.66 -2.13
C LEU A 37 10.88 -0.83 -1.86
N SER A 38 10.78 -1.24 -0.61
CA SER A 38 11.10 -2.60 -0.14
C SER A 38 10.00 -3.17 0.75
N ASP A 39 10.16 -4.44 1.14
CA ASP A 39 9.27 -5.17 2.05
C ASP A 39 7.84 -5.34 1.52
N PHE A 40 7.70 -6.28 0.58
CA PHE A 40 6.43 -6.67 -0.01
C PHE A 40 5.70 -7.75 0.80
N GLY A 41 6.01 -7.91 2.09
CA GLY A 41 5.43 -8.96 2.95
C GLY A 41 3.90 -8.89 3.08
N PHE A 42 3.34 -7.68 2.96
CA PHE A 42 1.89 -7.44 2.92
C PHE A 42 1.37 -7.19 1.51
N ALA A 43 2.21 -7.17 0.48
CA ALA A 43 1.74 -6.85 -0.85
C ALA A 43 0.87 -7.97 -1.43
N CYS A 44 -0.10 -7.60 -2.28
CA CYS A 44 -0.95 -8.57 -2.95
C CYS A 44 -1.39 -8.09 -4.34
N HIS A 45 -1.81 -9.03 -5.17
CA HIS A 45 -2.48 -8.73 -6.43
C HIS A 45 -3.97 -8.50 -6.19
N LEU A 46 -4.51 -7.45 -6.79
CA LEU A 46 -5.93 -7.13 -6.76
C LEU A 46 -6.55 -7.45 -8.14
N GLY A 47 -7.49 -8.39 -8.19
CA GLY A 47 -8.26 -8.66 -9.40
C GLY A 47 -9.12 -7.47 -9.83
N PRO A 48 -9.57 -7.41 -11.09
CA PRO A 48 -10.50 -6.39 -11.56
C PRO A 48 -11.79 -6.38 -10.70
N GLY A 49 -12.04 -5.26 -10.02
CA GLY A 49 -13.21 -5.10 -9.15
C GLY A 49 -13.09 -5.79 -7.78
N GLU A 50 -11.98 -6.47 -7.50
CA GLU A 50 -11.73 -7.08 -6.19
C GLU A 50 -11.49 -6.01 -5.12
N LYS A 51 -11.89 -6.33 -3.90
CA LYS A 51 -11.67 -5.51 -2.70
C LYS A 51 -11.12 -6.37 -1.58
N LEU A 52 -10.19 -5.79 -0.83
CA LEU A 52 -9.54 -6.42 0.31
C LEU A 52 -10.28 -6.04 1.60
N ARG A 53 -10.15 -6.90 2.61
CA ARG A 53 -10.76 -6.67 3.94
C ARG A 53 -9.80 -6.89 5.10
N GLU A 54 -8.68 -7.54 4.85
CA GLU A 54 -7.70 -7.91 5.88
C GLU A 54 -7.09 -6.66 6.50
N LEU A 55 -7.08 -6.57 7.82
CA LEU A 55 -6.35 -5.53 8.53
C LEU A 55 -4.88 -5.95 8.62
N CYS A 56 -4.01 -5.25 7.90
CA CYS A 56 -2.55 -5.47 7.90
C CYS A 56 -1.81 -4.15 7.66
N GLY A 57 -0.50 -4.15 7.90
CA GLY A 57 0.36 -2.97 7.83
C GLY A 57 0.67 -2.37 9.20
N THR A 58 1.41 -1.27 9.19
CA THR A 58 1.94 -0.64 10.41
C THR A 58 0.94 0.37 11.01
N PRO A 59 0.56 0.25 12.30
CA PRO A 59 -0.27 1.24 12.97
C PRO A 59 0.29 2.67 12.83
N GLY A 60 -0.58 3.65 12.57
CA GLY A 60 -0.19 5.03 12.29
C GLY A 60 -0.01 5.36 10.79
N TYR A 61 0.18 4.36 9.95
CA TYR A 61 0.18 4.49 8.48
C TYR A 61 -1.07 3.89 7.83
N LEU A 62 -1.94 3.24 8.62
CA LEU A 62 -3.17 2.63 8.13
C LEU A 62 -4.17 3.69 7.66
N ALA A 63 -4.64 3.56 6.42
CA ALA A 63 -5.71 4.39 5.91
C ALA A 63 -7.03 4.12 6.68
N PRO A 64 -7.91 5.13 6.84
CA PRO A 64 -9.14 4.99 7.62
C PRO A 64 -10.04 3.83 7.17
N GLU A 65 -10.12 3.57 5.87
CA GLU A 65 -10.94 2.52 5.28
C GLU A 65 -10.49 1.10 5.67
N LEU A 66 -9.20 0.87 5.98
CA LEU A 66 -8.75 -0.41 6.56
C LEU A 66 -9.37 -0.62 7.94
N LEU A 67 -9.39 0.43 8.76
CA LEU A 67 -9.96 0.39 10.11
C LEU A 67 -11.47 0.20 10.03
N THR A 68 -12.17 1.00 9.21
CA THR A 68 -13.62 0.89 9.03
C THR A 68 -14.01 -0.48 8.49
N CYS A 69 -13.30 -1.01 7.50
CA CYS A 69 -13.57 -2.34 6.95
C CYS A 69 -13.40 -3.47 7.99
N SER A 70 -12.49 -3.30 8.96
CA SER A 70 -12.28 -4.30 10.01
C SER A 70 -13.36 -4.27 11.11
N MET A 71 -14.08 -3.15 11.24
CA MET A 71 -15.11 -2.94 12.27
C MET A 71 -16.54 -3.12 11.74
N ASP A 72 -16.75 -2.91 10.45
CA ASP A 72 -18.06 -2.99 9.79
C ASP A 72 -18.07 -4.07 8.70
N GLU A 73 -18.79 -5.17 8.96
CA GLU A 73 -18.94 -6.28 8.02
C GLU A 73 -19.65 -5.86 6.72
N THR A 74 -20.46 -4.80 6.74
CA THR A 74 -21.19 -4.30 5.57
C THR A 74 -20.34 -3.40 4.67
N HIS A 75 -19.17 -2.95 5.16
CA HIS A 75 -18.25 -2.12 4.38
C HIS A 75 -17.83 -2.84 3.09
N PRO A 76 -17.71 -2.18 1.93
CA PRO A 76 -17.40 -2.84 0.65
C PRO A 76 -15.94 -3.36 0.53
N GLY A 77 -15.08 -3.04 1.50
CA GLY A 77 -13.64 -3.33 1.45
C GLY A 77 -12.82 -2.13 0.94
N TYR A 78 -11.52 -2.33 0.81
CA TYR A 78 -10.56 -1.32 0.35
C TYR A 78 -9.78 -1.82 -0.88
N GLY A 79 -9.16 -0.89 -1.62
CA GLY A 79 -8.37 -1.17 -2.80
C GLY A 79 -6.97 -0.57 -2.72
N LYS A 80 -6.43 -0.21 -3.89
CA LYS A 80 -5.09 0.38 -4.05
C LYS A 80 -4.94 1.77 -3.42
N GLU A 81 -6.06 2.45 -3.20
CA GLU A 81 -6.16 3.76 -2.56
C GLU A 81 -5.45 3.87 -1.21
N VAL A 82 -5.26 2.74 -0.50
CA VAL A 82 -4.60 2.71 0.82
C VAL A 82 -3.09 3.01 0.78
N ASP A 83 -2.46 2.98 -0.40
CA ASP A 83 -1.04 3.31 -0.57
C ASP A 83 -0.80 4.81 -0.86
N MET A 84 -1.86 5.63 -0.94
CA MET A 84 -1.81 7.03 -1.39
C MET A 84 -1.71 8.06 -0.27
#